data_AF-A0A254Q186-F1
#
_entry.id   AF-A0A254Q186-F1
#
_cell.length_a   1.000
_cell.length_b   1.000
_cell.length_c   1.000
_cell.angle_alpha   90.00
_cell.angle_beta   90.00
_cell.angle_gamma   90.00
#
_symmetry.space_group_name_H-M   'P 1'
#
loop_
_entity.id
_entity.type
_entity.pdbx_description
1 polymer ?
#
loop_
_entity_poly.entity_id
_entity_poly.type
_entity_poly.pdbx_seq_one_letter_code
_entity_poly.pdbx_strand_id
1 'polypeptide(L)'
;MSQHTASHSEQKSSWVSGLAALIVVAALVLYYTLADQSLLLRLAVMFGGIIAAVLIVAISPDGRRFIAYAKDSWYEVKKVVWPTRKETTQMTLVVFGFVLIMSLFLWIADKLIEWLVFSAFLGWK
;
A
#
# COMPACT_ATOMS: atom_id res chain seq x y z
N MET A 1 -11.82 -9.38 42.71
CA MET A 1 -12.00 -10.52 41.78
C MET A 1 -10.87 -10.46 40.76
N SER A 2 -9.75 -11.10 41.08
CA SER A 2 -8.41 -10.87 40.53
C SER A 2 -7.86 -12.14 39.89
N GLN A 3 -8.47 -12.62 38.81
CA GLN A 3 -8.06 -13.84 38.13
C GLN A 3 -8.46 -13.75 36.65
N HIS A 4 -7.63 -13.15 35.80
CA HIS A 4 -7.39 -13.58 34.40
C HIS A 4 -6.19 -12.82 33.82
N THR A 5 -5.09 -12.86 34.56
CA THR A 5 -3.76 -12.99 33.98
C THR A 5 -3.67 -14.38 33.36
N ALA A 6 -3.67 -14.47 32.03
CA ALA A 6 -3.16 -15.64 31.31
C ALA A 6 -2.11 -15.16 30.31
N SER A 7 -0.91 -14.94 30.84
CA SER A 7 0.31 -15.09 30.07
C SER A 7 0.45 -16.56 29.66
N HIS A 8 0.21 -16.86 28.38
CA HIS A 8 0.73 -18.05 27.70
C HIS A 8 0.95 -17.68 26.22
N SER A 9 2.17 -17.26 25.87
CA SER A 9 3.07 -18.02 24.97
C SER A 9 2.30 -18.72 23.83
N GLU A 10 2.36 -18.23 22.60
CA GLU A 10 3.52 -18.39 21.74
C GLU A 10 3.84 -17.13 20.92
N GLN A 11 4.74 -16.31 21.43
CA GLN A 11 5.74 -15.67 20.58
C GLN A 11 6.69 -16.78 20.10
N LYS A 12 6.24 -17.64 19.19
CA LYS A 12 7.11 -18.68 18.61
C LYS A 12 7.45 -18.26 17.19
N SER A 13 8.64 -17.66 17.10
CA SER A 13 9.33 -17.31 15.88
C SER A 13 9.03 -18.30 14.75
N SER A 14 8.23 -17.84 13.79
CA SER A 14 8.00 -18.54 12.54
C SER A 14 9.20 -18.26 11.65
N TRP A 15 10.31 -18.94 11.97
CA TRP A 15 11.48 -19.04 11.10
C TRP A 15 11.11 -19.49 9.69
N VAL A 16 9.92 -20.05 9.50
CA VAL A 16 9.32 -20.45 8.23
C VAL A 16 9.19 -19.26 7.26
N SER A 17 8.82 -18.07 7.74
CA SER A 17 8.75 -16.86 6.89
C SER A 17 10.14 -16.41 6.44
N GLY A 18 11.12 -16.43 7.34
CA GLY A 18 12.52 -16.19 7.03
C GLY A 18 13.09 -17.24 6.07
N LEU A 19 12.74 -18.51 6.25
CA LEU A 19 13.15 -19.61 5.37
C LEU A 19 12.53 -19.48 3.99
N ALA A 20 11.26 -19.10 3.88
CA ALA A 20 10.62 -18.83 2.61
C ALA A 20 11.28 -17.65 1.88
N ALA A 21 11.66 -16.59 2.59
CA ALA A 21 12.43 -15.49 2.02
C ALA A 21 13.79 -15.97 1.51
N LEU A 22 14.48 -16.84 2.25
CA LEU A 22 15.73 -17.46 1.80
C LEU A 22 15.54 -18.34 0.56
N ILE A 23 14.42 -19.07 0.45
CA ILE A 23 14.08 -19.87 -0.74
C ILE A 23 13.89 -18.97 -1.96
N VAL A 24 13.23 -17.82 -1.80
CA VAL A 24 13.07 -16.84 -2.89
C VAL A 24 14.43 -16.27 -3.31
N VAL A 25 15.28 -15.90 -2.34
CA VAL A 25 16.64 -15.41 -2.62
C VAL A 25 17.46 -16.50 -3.32
N ALA A 26 17.39 -17.75 -2.86
CA ALA A 26 18.06 -18.87 -3.49
C ALA A 26 17.57 -19.10 -4.93
N ALA A 27 16.26 -19.01 -5.17
CA ALA A 27 15.69 -19.11 -6.52
C ALA A 27 16.20 -17.99 -7.45
N LEU A 28 16.35 -16.76 -6.93
CA LEU A 28 16.95 -15.65 -7.67
C LEU A 28 18.43 -15.89 -7.96
N VAL A 29 19.20 -16.36 -6.98
CA VAL A 29 20.62 -16.71 -7.17
C VAL A 29 20.76 -17.81 -8.22
N LEU A 30 19.97 -18.88 -8.13
CA LEU A 30 19.92 -19.95 -9.12
C LEU A 30 19.58 -19.40 -10.51
N TYR A 31 18.60 -18.52 -10.63
CA TYR A 31 18.24 -17.86 -11.88
C TYR A 31 19.42 -17.08 -12.50
N TYR A 32 20.27 -16.43 -11.70
CA TYR A 32 21.46 -15.74 -12.20
C TYR A 32 22.61 -16.69 -12.55
N THR A 33 22.83 -17.75 -11.75
CA THR A 33 23.91 -18.72 -12.02
C THR A 33 23.64 -19.59 -13.25
N LEU A 34 22.37 -19.83 -13.58
CA LEU A 34 21.95 -20.58 -14.77
C LEU A 34 21.78 -19.65 -16.01
N ALA A 35 22.50 -18.52 -16.05
CA ALA A 35 22.40 -17.56 -17.16
C ALA A 35 22.83 -18.15 -18.52
N ASP A 36 23.76 -19.10 -18.53
CA ASP A 36 24.28 -19.74 -19.76
C ASP A 36 23.38 -20.87 -20.28
N GLN A 37 22.31 -21.22 -19.57
CA GLN A 37 21.40 -22.32 -19.94
C GLN A 37 20.16 -21.83 -20.69
N SER A 38 19.38 -22.78 -21.21
CA SER A 38 18.13 -22.48 -21.93
C SER A 38 17.15 -21.67 -21.08
N LEU A 39 16.48 -20.70 -21.73
CA LEU A 39 15.54 -19.77 -21.09
C LEU A 39 14.43 -20.51 -20.31
N LEU A 40 13.96 -21.65 -20.83
CA LEU A 40 12.89 -22.44 -20.20
C LEU A 40 13.31 -22.99 -18.83
N LEU A 41 14.54 -23.52 -18.71
CA LEU A 41 15.04 -24.05 -17.44
C LEU A 41 15.17 -22.95 -16.39
N ARG A 42 15.66 -21.79 -16.83
CA ARG A 42 15.86 -20.60 -15.98
C ARG A 42 14.54 -20.08 -15.41
N LEU A 43 13.50 -19.94 -16.25
CA LEU A 43 12.16 -19.55 -15.80
C LEU A 43 11.55 -20.62 -14.90
N ALA A 44 11.69 -21.91 -15.24
CA ALA A 44 11.14 -23.00 -14.44
C ALA A 44 11.67 -23.00 -13.00
N VAL A 45 12.97 -22.74 -12.80
CA VAL A 45 13.58 -22.66 -11.46
C VAL A 45 13.07 -21.44 -10.68
N MET A 46 12.95 -20.28 -11.34
CA MET A 46 12.43 -19.06 -10.68
C MET A 46 10.97 -19.24 -10.25
N PHE A 47 10.09 -19.63 -11.17
CA PHE A 47 8.68 -19.84 -10.85
C PHE A 47 8.48 -21.00 -9.89
N GLY A 48 9.22 -22.10 -10.05
CA GLY A 48 9.19 -23.23 -9.13
C GLY A 48 9.59 -22.84 -7.70
N GLY A 49 10.66 -22.07 -7.54
CA GLY A 49 11.11 -21.56 -6.24
C GLY A 49 10.10 -20.61 -5.58
N ILE A 50 9.52 -19.69 -6.35
CA ILE A 50 8.46 -18.80 -5.87
C ILE A 50 7.22 -19.59 -5.45
N ILE A 51 6.76 -20.53 -6.27
CA ILE A 51 5.60 -21.39 -5.95
C ILE A 51 5.87 -22.17 -4.67
N ALA A 52 7.05 -22.78 -4.53
CA ALA A 52 7.43 -23.50 -3.32
C ALA A 52 7.42 -22.60 -2.08
N ALA A 53 8.01 -21.40 -2.16
CA ALA A 53 8.00 -20.44 -1.06
C ALA A 53 6.58 -20.02 -0.66
N VAL A 54 5.72 -19.74 -1.65
CA VAL A 54 4.31 -19.37 -1.41
C VAL A 54 3.55 -20.52 -0.75
N LEU A 55 3.73 -21.77 -1.20
CA LEU A 55 3.08 -22.94 -0.60
C LEU A 55 3.52 -23.15 0.85
N ILE A 56 4.82 -23.02 1.13
CA ILE A 56 5.38 -23.15 2.49
C ILE A 56 4.77 -22.09 3.42
N VAL A 57 4.71 -20.83 2.97
CA VAL A 57 4.09 -19.76 3.76
C VAL A 57 2.59 -20.01 3.93
N ALA A 58 1.86 -20.36 2.88
CA ALA A 58 0.40 -20.56 2.94
C ALA A 58 -0.03 -21.70 3.89
N ILE A 59 0.78 -22.76 4.01
CA ILE A 59 0.52 -23.91 4.89
C ILE A 59 0.95 -23.61 6.34
N SER A 60 1.84 -22.63 6.55
CA SER A 60 2.34 -22.23 7.86
C SER A 60 1.26 -21.61 8.76
N PRO A 61 1.43 -21.63 10.10
CA PRO A 61 0.49 -21.02 11.04
C PRO A 61 0.22 -19.53 10.74
N ASP A 62 1.26 -18.76 10.42
CA ASP A 62 1.12 -17.34 10.09
C ASP A 62 0.45 -17.10 8.75
N GLY A 63 0.76 -17.92 7.74
CA GLY A 63 0.09 -17.81 6.44
C GLY A 63 -1.40 -18.13 6.52
N ARG A 64 -1.78 -19.15 7.30
CA ARG A 64 -3.21 -19.46 7.54
C ARG A 64 -3.92 -18.31 8.26
N ARG A 65 -3.28 -17.69 9.25
CA ARG A 65 -3.80 -16.50 9.94
C ARG A 65 -3.97 -15.32 8.99
N PHE A 66 -2.99 -15.07 8.12
CA PHE A 66 -3.05 -14.03 7.11
C PHE A 66 -4.19 -14.28 6.11
N ILE A 67 -4.34 -15.52 5.61
CA ILE A 67 -5.41 -15.88 4.68
C ILE A 67 -6.79 -15.70 5.34
N ALA A 68 -6.95 -16.12 6.60
CA ALA A 68 -8.18 -15.90 7.36
C ALA A 68 -8.48 -14.40 7.50
N TYR A 69 -7.48 -13.60 7.91
CA TYR A 69 -7.61 -12.15 8.02
C TYR A 69 -7.96 -11.46 6.69
N ALA A 70 -7.33 -11.88 5.59
CA ALA A 70 -7.62 -11.35 4.25
C ALA A 70 -9.06 -11.69 3.82
N LYS A 71 -9.53 -12.90 4.15
CA LYS A 71 -10.91 -13.33 3.90
C LYS A 71 -11.91 -12.49 4.71
N ASP A 72 -11.64 -12.27 5.99
CA ASP A 72 -12.46 -11.43 6.87
C ASP A 72 -12.50 -9.97 6.37
N SER A 73 -11.34 -9.42 5.99
CA SER A 73 -11.23 -8.09 5.39
C SER A 73 -12.06 -7.97 4.11
N TRP A 74 -12.08 -9.00 3.27
CA TRP A 74 -12.91 -9.02 2.07
C TRP A 74 -14.40 -9.05 2.38
N TYR A 75 -14.82 -9.76 3.43
CA TYR A 75 -16.21 -9.70 3.88
C TYR A 75 -16.60 -8.31 4.36
N GLU A 76 -15.69 -7.58 5.03
CA GLU A 76 -16.02 -6.23 5.51
C GLU A 76 -16.03 -5.20 4.38
N VAL A 77 -15.18 -5.36 3.37
CA VAL A 77 -15.24 -4.55 2.15
C VAL A 77 -16.59 -4.72 1.44
N LYS A 78 -17.20 -5.91 1.49
CA LYS A 78 -18.56 -6.13 0.95
C LYS A 78 -19.65 -5.43 1.74
N LYS A 79 -19.42 -5.11 3.02
CA LYS A 79 -20.34 -4.33 3.85
C LYS A 79 -20.23 -2.82 3.57
N VAL A 80 -19.19 -2.38 2.87
CA VAL A 80 -19.05 -0.97 2.47
C VAL A 80 -20.10 -0.65 1.42
N VAL A 81 -21.04 0.21 1.81
CA VAL A 81 -22.01 0.79 0.88
C VAL A 81 -21.27 1.82 0.05
N TRP A 82 -20.90 1.45 -1.17
CA TRP A 82 -20.24 2.36 -2.09
C TRP A 82 -21.22 3.47 -2.51
N PRO A 83 -20.79 4.74 -2.44
CA PRO A 83 -21.66 5.86 -2.76
C PRO A 83 -22.13 5.78 -4.19
N THR A 84 -23.33 6.28 -4.45
CA THR A 84 -23.86 6.31 -5.81
C THR A 84 -23.04 7.27 -6.69
N ARG A 85 -23.12 7.11 -8.02
CA ARG A 85 -22.47 8.05 -8.97
C ARG A 85 -22.88 9.50 -8.69
N LYS A 86 -24.13 9.73 -8.28
CA LYS A 86 -24.66 11.05 -7.93
C LYS A 86 -23.98 11.62 -6.68
N GLU A 87 -23.90 10.85 -5.59
CA GLU A 87 -23.22 11.25 -4.35
C GLU A 87 -21.74 11.54 -4.56
N THR A 88 -21.04 10.68 -5.31
CA THR A 88 -19.61 10.85 -5.63
C THR A 88 -19.37 12.12 -6.44
N THR A 89 -20.23 12.40 -7.42
CA THR A 89 -20.14 13.60 -8.26
C THR A 89 -20.45 14.86 -7.44
N GLN A 90 -21.45 14.80 -6.56
CA GLN A 90 -21.78 15.90 -5.67
C GLN A 90 -20.62 16.25 -4.74
N MET A 91 -20.00 15.27 -4.08
CA MET A 91 -18.84 15.50 -3.23
C MET A 91 -17.66 16.06 -4.02
N THR A 92 -17.40 15.53 -5.22
CA THR A 92 -16.37 16.08 -6.12
C THR A 92 -16.66 17.55 -6.46
N LEU A 93 -17.89 17.87 -6.85
CA LEU A 93 -18.28 19.25 -7.16
C LEU A 93 -18.15 20.20 -5.97
N VAL A 94 -18.47 19.73 -4.75
CA VAL A 94 -18.26 20.51 -3.52
C VAL A 94 -16.78 20.84 -3.34
N VAL A 95 -15.89 19.84 -3.50
CA VAL A 95 -14.44 20.05 -3.40
C VAL A 95 -13.94 21.00 -4.49
N PHE A 96 -14.39 20.82 -5.74
CA PHE A 96 -14.05 21.73 -6.85
C PHE A 96 -14.49 23.17 -6.58
N GLY A 97 -15.72 23.36 -6.08
CA GLY A 97 -16.21 24.67 -5.69
C GLY A 97 -15.35 25.32 -4.61
N PHE A 98 -14.98 24.56 -3.57
CA PHE A 98 -14.08 25.03 -2.52
C PHE A 98 -12.72 25.44 -3.07
N VAL A 99 -12.10 24.61 -3.91
CA VAL A 99 -10.79 24.91 -4.52
C VAL A 99 -10.86 26.15 -5.43
N LEU A 100 -11.93 26.33 -6.20
CA LEU A 100 -12.12 27.52 -7.03
C LEU A 100 -12.19 28.80 -6.20
N ILE A 101 -12.92 28.77 -5.07
CA ILE A 101 -13.01 29.92 -4.16
C ILE A 101 -11.63 30.24 -3.56
N MET A 102 -10.90 29.23 -3.09
CA MET A 102 -9.55 29.40 -2.54
C MET A 102 -8.57 29.91 -3.60
N SER A 103 -8.63 29.37 -4.81
CA SER A 103 -7.80 29.82 -5.93
C SER A 103 -8.08 31.27 -6.28
N LEU A 104 -9.35 31.70 -6.31
CA LEU A 104 -9.71 33.08 -6.59
C LEU A 104 -9.27 34.02 -5.46
N PHE A 105 -9.45 33.60 -4.21
CA PHE A 105 -8.99 34.35 -3.04
C PHE A 105 -7.47 34.56 -3.07
N LEU A 106 -6.70 33.50 -3.29
CA LEU A 106 -5.24 33.59 -3.40
C LEU A 106 -4.84 34.48 -4.56
N TRP A 107 -5.45 34.31 -5.74
CA TRP A 107 -5.17 35.17 -6.90
C TRP A 107 -5.41 36.66 -6.62
N ILE A 108 -6.47 37.02 -5.89
CA ILE A 108 -6.73 38.40 -5.47
C ILE A 108 -5.65 38.87 -4.48
N ALA A 109 -5.29 38.04 -3.50
CA ALA A 109 -4.25 38.36 -2.54
C ALA A 109 -2.89 38.58 -3.23
N ASP A 110 -2.51 37.72 -4.18
CA ASP A 110 -1.31 37.85 -4.99
C ASP A 110 -1.31 39.19 -5.74
N LYS A 111 -2.43 39.55 -6.39
CA LYS A 111 -2.56 40.82 -7.11
C LYS A 111 -2.54 42.03 -6.20
N LEU A 112 -3.12 41.93 -5.01
CA LEU A 112 -3.09 42.99 -4.01
C LEU A 112 -1.67 43.21 -3.47
N ILE A 113 -0.95 42.12 -3.19
CA ILE A 113 0.44 42.17 -2.74
C ILE A 113 1.32 42.73 -3.86
N GLU A 114 1.16 42.26 -5.10
CA GLU A 114 1.86 42.79 -6.27
C GLU A 114 1.66 44.31 -6.39
N TRP A 115 0.41 44.77 -6.36
CA TRP A 115 0.09 46.20 -6.42
C TRP A 115 0.69 47.00 -5.25
N LEU A 116 0.59 46.48 -4.03
CA LEU A 116 1.11 47.14 -2.82
C LEU A 116 2.64 47.25 -2.88
N VAL A 117 3.32 46.17 -3.30
CA VAL A 117 4.78 46.14 -3.43
C VAL A 117 5.25 47.08 -4.53
N PHE A 118 4.63 47.06 -5.71
CA PHE A 118 5.00 48.00 -6.79
C PHE A 118 4.75 49.46 -6.39
N SER A 119 3.64 49.74 -5.72
CA SER A 119 3.30 51.09 -5.28
C SER A 119 4.21 51.61 -4.15
N ALA A 120 4.55 50.75 -3.19
CA ALA A 120 5.33 51.14 -2.01
C ALA A 120 6.85 51.10 -2.24
N PHE A 121 7.36 50.07 -2.93
CA PHE A 121 8.80 49.88 -3.13
C PHE A 121 9.32 50.44 -4.44
N LEU A 122 8.58 50.33 -5.54
CA LEU A 122 9.11 50.70 -6.86
C LEU A 122 8.74 52.12 -7.31
N GLY A 123 7.86 52.81 -6.60
CA GLY A 123 7.67 54.27 -6.71
C GLY A 123 7.41 54.79 -8.13
N TRP A 124 6.85 53.97 -9.01
CA TRP A 124 6.54 54.38 -10.37
C TRP A 124 5.06 54.77 -10.45
N LYS A 125 4.81 55.99 -10.93
CA LYS A 125 3.50 56.62 -11.14
C LYS A 125 2.44 55.70 -11.73
#